data_AF-A0ABD5QL77-F1
#
_entry.id   AF-A0ABD5QL77-F1
#
_cell.length_a   1.000
_cell.length_b   1.000
_cell.length_c   1.000
_cell.angle_alpha   90.00
_cell.angle_beta   90.00
_cell.angle_gamma   90.00
#
_symmetry.space_group_name_H-M   'P 1'
#
loop_
_entity.id
_entity.type
_entity.pdbx_description
1 polymer ?
#
loop_
_entity_poly.entity_id
_entity_poly.type
_entity_poly.pdbx_seq_one_letter_code
_entity_poly.pdbx_strand_id
1 'polypeptide(L)'
;MKRRTLLIGGVSVLGGCLESGADNTQGSNGTDQDEDGNGTDQDDHDRETRTYEIEVETSSDSPIQHEFKITQPGIHSPDSPLTLTVSISNPSDETIVYGDTDNVVGSYLSSDEFILIPKDEYEYSFDEDTRIWVATETIAFPGALNMDELEPDQTRAQELVLIRTFDEDSPDTIPSAFEFTTSFEVGDEDTNMDTNEEYTVAFSLVAT
;
A
#
# COMPACT_ATOMS: atom_id res chain seq x y z
N MET A 1 25.43 -33.15 7.35
CA MET A 1 25.58 -32.74 8.77
C MET A 1 25.53 -31.21 8.76
N LYS A 2 24.67 -30.44 9.42
CA LYS A 2 23.93 -30.53 10.69
C LYS A 2 22.54 -29.91 10.46
N ARG A 3 21.48 -30.51 11.00
CA ARG A 3 20.15 -29.90 11.11
C ARG A 3 20.13 -29.06 12.39
N ARG A 4 19.74 -27.78 12.32
CA ARG A 4 19.49 -26.94 13.50
C ARG A 4 17.98 -26.72 13.60
N THR A 5 17.38 -27.44 14.54
CA THR A 5 16.00 -27.25 15.00
C THR A 5 16.00 -26.09 15.99
N LEU A 6 15.23 -25.04 15.71
CA LEU A 6 14.94 -23.98 16.68
C LEU A 6 13.46 -24.10 17.08
N LEU A 7 13.22 -24.16 18.38
CA LEU A 7 11.94 -24.42 19.02
C LEU A 7 11.74 -23.29 20.02
N ILE A 8 10.79 -22.39 19.75
CA ILE A 8 10.34 -21.31 20.65
C ILE A 8 8.81 -21.34 20.47
N GLY A 9 7.97 -21.69 21.44
CA GLY A 9 8.04 -21.37 22.87
C GLY A 9 6.97 -20.31 23.13
N GLY A 10 5.71 -20.74 23.19
CA GLY A 10 4.54 -19.85 23.28
C GLY A 10 4.38 -19.16 24.64
N VAL A 11 3.61 -18.07 24.63
CA VAL A 11 2.96 -17.50 25.81
C VAL A 11 1.54 -17.10 25.41
N SER A 12 0.55 -17.77 25.99
CA SER A 12 -0.86 -17.38 25.96
C SER A 12 -1.13 -16.49 27.18
N VAL A 13 -1.68 -15.30 26.97
CA VAL A 13 -2.23 -14.48 28.06
C VAL A 13 -3.74 -14.48 27.95
N LEU A 14 -4.34 -15.04 29.01
CA LEU A 14 -5.76 -15.05 29.35
C LEU A 14 -6.17 -13.70 29.95
N GLY A 15 -7.41 -13.29 29.72
CA GLY A 15 -8.24 -12.69 30.78
C GLY A 15 -8.73 -11.27 30.54
N GLY A 16 -10.06 -11.11 30.53
CA GLY A 16 -10.69 -9.80 30.72
C GLY A 16 -12.12 -9.67 30.19
N CYS A 17 -13.06 -10.50 30.67
CA CYS A 17 -14.48 -10.15 30.62
C CYS A 17 -14.90 -9.51 31.95
N LEU A 18 -15.99 -8.73 31.91
CA LEU A 18 -16.77 -8.10 32.98
C LEU A 18 -16.39 -6.65 33.34
N GLU A 19 -17.22 -5.71 32.88
CA GLU A 19 -17.99 -4.90 33.84
C GLU A 19 -19.39 -4.61 33.30
N SER A 20 -20.38 -4.91 34.14
CA SER A 20 -21.81 -4.72 33.94
C SER A 20 -22.23 -3.62 34.91
N GLY A 21 -22.82 -2.53 34.41
CA GLY A 21 -23.38 -1.45 35.23
C GLY A 21 -24.80 -1.15 34.78
N ALA A 22 -25.76 -1.53 35.62
CA ALA A 22 -27.18 -1.32 35.41
C ALA A 22 -27.68 -0.02 36.08
N ASP A 23 -28.71 0.56 35.44
CA ASP A 23 -29.86 1.31 35.97
C ASP A 23 -29.64 2.53 36.88
N ASN A 24 -30.14 3.69 36.41
CA ASN A 24 -31.23 4.38 37.10
C ASN A 24 -31.96 5.45 36.24
N THR A 25 -33.24 5.17 35.96
CA THR A 25 -34.43 6.01 36.19
C THR A 25 -34.28 7.55 36.19
N GLN A 26 -35.05 8.26 35.34
CA GLN A 26 -36.14 9.18 35.76
C GLN A 26 -36.80 9.86 34.54
N GLY A 27 -38.13 9.77 34.45
CA GLY A 27 -38.90 10.31 33.33
C GLY A 27 -39.08 11.82 33.34
N SER A 28 -39.53 12.34 32.20
CA SER A 28 -40.24 13.61 32.11
C SER A 28 -41.25 13.55 30.97
N ASN A 29 -42.42 14.12 31.25
CA ASN A 29 -43.58 14.29 30.38
C ASN A 29 -43.24 15.06 29.09
N GLY A 30 -44.01 14.74 28.05
CA GLY A 30 -43.80 15.24 26.71
C GLY A 30 -44.28 16.66 26.43
N THR A 31 -44.11 17.02 25.17
CA THR A 31 -44.98 17.88 24.37
C THR A 31 -44.71 17.53 22.91
N ASP A 32 -45.76 17.11 22.20
CA ASP A 32 -45.80 17.08 20.75
C ASP A 32 -45.48 18.48 20.21
N GLN A 33 -44.47 18.56 19.37
CA GLN A 33 -44.26 19.72 18.52
C GLN A 33 -43.77 19.20 17.16
N ASP A 34 -44.69 19.20 16.22
CA ASP A 34 -44.44 19.09 14.79
C ASP A 34 -43.49 20.24 14.39
N GLU A 35 -42.23 19.90 14.14
CA GLU A 35 -41.33 20.73 13.35
C GLU A 35 -40.86 19.92 12.15
N ASP A 36 -41.10 20.50 10.99
CA ASP A 36 -40.90 19.96 9.66
C ASP A 36 -39.51 19.31 9.51
N GLY A 37 -39.52 17.99 9.37
CA GLY A 37 -38.38 17.20 8.95
C GLY A 37 -37.95 17.58 7.54
N ASN A 38 -37.00 18.51 7.45
CA ASN A 38 -36.07 18.60 6.33
C ASN A 38 -34.65 18.39 6.87
N GLY A 39 -34.46 17.27 7.58
CA GLY A 39 -33.17 16.64 7.69
C GLY A 39 -32.85 16.06 6.33
N THR A 40 -32.07 16.77 5.53
CA THR A 40 -31.17 16.10 4.60
C THR A 40 -30.24 15.27 5.48
N ASP A 41 -30.64 14.02 5.74
CA ASP A 41 -29.72 12.96 6.12
C ASP A 41 -28.64 12.97 5.05
N GLN A 42 -27.57 13.71 5.34
CA GLN A 42 -26.34 13.68 4.58
C GLN A 42 -25.93 12.22 4.48
N ASP A 43 -25.54 11.82 3.27
CA ASP A 43 -25.08 10.51 2.83
C ASP A 43 -23.89 9.95 3.64
N ASP A 44 -24.05 9.78 4.95
CA ASP A 44 -23.07 9.18 5.86
C ASP A 44 -23.12 7.64 5.81
N HIS A 45 -24.01 7.08 4.99
CA HIS A 45 -24.50 5.72 5.19
C HIS A 45 -23.87 4.62 4.33
N ASP A 46 -23.05 4.92 3.33
CA ASP A 46 -22.40 3.88 2.50
C ASP A 46 -20.98 4.26 2.07
N ARG A 47 -20.13 4.76 2.99
CA ARG A 47 -18.68 4.61 2.79
C ARG A 47 -18.31 3.15 3.05
N GLU A 48 -18.65 2.31 2.08
CA GLU A 48 -18.40 0.87 2.06
C GLU A 48 -16.95 0.60 2.46
N THR A 49 -16.76 -0.41 3.33
CA THR A 49 -15.44 -0.95 3.63
C THR A 49 -14.86 -1.55 2.35
N ARG A 50 -14.17 -0.73 1.56
CA ARG A 50 -13.60 -1.12 0.28
C ARG A 50 -12.27 -1.84 0.52
N THR A 51 -12.18 -3.07 0.02
CA THR A 51 -10.94 -3.84 -0.04
C THR A 51 -10.43 -3.89 -1.46
N TYR A 52 -9.11 -4.02 -1.61
CA TYR A 52 -8.47 -4.12 -2.91
C TYR A 52 -7.82 -5.49 -3.11
N GLU A 53 -7.79 -5.94 -4.35
CA GLU A 53 -7.02 -7.09 -4.85
C GLU A 53 -5.99 -6.60 -5.89
N ILE A 54 -4.92 -7.37 -6.11
CA ILE A 54 -3.91 -7.05 -7.13
C ILE A 54 -4.25 -7.77 -8.43
N GLU A 55 -4.24 -7.04 -9.54
CA GLU A 55 -4.14 -7.62 -10.89
C GLU A 55 -2.77 -7.26 -11.49
N VAL A 56 -2.08 -8.24 -12.06
CA VAL A 56 -0.71 -8.06 -12.57
C VAL A 56 -0.70 -8.17 -14.09
N GLU A 57 -0.10 -7.19 -14.74
CA GLU A 57 0.16 -7.15 -16.18
C GLU A 57 1.68 -7.07 -16.40
N THR A 58 2.38 -8.18 -16.14
CA THR A 58 3.82 -8.30 -16.41
C THR A 58 4.07 -8.74 -17.84
N SER A 59 5.02 -8.09 -18.52
CA SER A 59 5.61 -8.66 -19.73
C SER A 59 6.38 -9.93 -19.37
N SER A 60 6.12 -11.04 -20.08
CA SER A 60 6.68 -12.38 -19.75
C SER A 60 8.19 -12.51 -19.96
N ASP A 61 8.82 -11.50 -20.55
CA ASP A 61 10.15 -11.61 -21.11
C ASP A 61 11.23 -10.94 -20.24
N SER A 62 10.85 -10.37 -19.09
CA SER A 62 11.82 -9.75 -18.17
C SER A 62 12.73 -10.80 -17.52
N PRO A 63 14.05 -10.53 -17.43
CA PRO A 63 14.96 -11.40 -16.69
C PRO A 63 14.78 -11.28 -15.17
N ILE A 64 14.11 -10.23 -14.67
CA ILE A 64 13.74 -10.06 -13.27
C ILE A 64 12.28 -10.48 -13.09
N GLN A 65 12.01 -11.35 -12.12
CA GLN A 65 10.65 -11.76 -11.79
C GLN A 65 10.08 -10.90 -10.66
N HIS A 66 8.93 -10.28 -10.92
CA HIS A 66 8.16 -9.51 -9.94
C HIS A 66 7.07 -10.34 -9.28
N GLU A 67 6.90 -10.17 -7.97
CA GLU A 67 5.79 -10.71 -7.18
C GLU A 67 5.16 -9.59 -6.35
N PHE A 68 3.83 -9.52 -6.36
CA PHE A 68 3.05 -8.51 -5.63
C PHE A 68 2.09 -9.20 -4.66
N LYS A 69 2.02 -8.70 -3.43
CA LYS A 69 1.14 -9.27 -2.40
C LYS A 69 0.54 -8.19 -1.50
N ILE A 70 -0.78 -8.12 -1.39
CA ILE A 70 -1.44 -7.27 -0.39
C ILE A 70 -1.30 -7.90 1.01
N THR A 71 -0.86 -7.09 1.97
CA THR A 71 -0.77 -7.47 3.40
C THR A 71 -1.85 -6.80 4.25
N GLN A 72 -2.36 -5.65 3.81
CA GLN A 72 -3.53 -4.98 4.36
C GLN A 72 -4.39 -4.44 3.21
N PRO A 73 -5.59 -5.00 2.92
CA PRO A 73 -6.39 -4.63 1.76
C PRO A 73 -7.34 -3.43 1.96
N GLY A 74 -7.54 -2.95 3.19
CA GLY A 74 -8.52 -1.90 3.48
C GLY A 74 -7.94 -0.49 3.36
N ILE A 75 -8.42 0.32 2.41
CA ILE A 75 -7.98 1.72 2.26
C ILE A 75 -8.53 2.65 3.35
N HIS A 76 -9.69 2.30 3.93
CA HIS A 76 -10.37 3.09 4.97
C HIS A 76 -10.06 2.64 6.41
N SER A 77 -9.02 1.82 6.58
CA SER A 77 -8.63 1.29 7.88
C SER A 77 -7.91 2.37 8.72
N PRO A 78 -8.39 2.69 9.94
CA PRO A 78 -7.70 3.62 10.82
C PRO A 78 -6.45 3.00 11.47
N ASP A 79 -6.33 1.67 11.45
CA ASP A 79 -5.22 0.96 12.11
C ASP A 79 -3.93 0.96 11.26
N SER A 80 -4.06 0.99 9.93
CA SER A 80 -2.93 1.01 9.00
C SER A 80 -3.39 1.32 7.56
N PRO A 81 -2.55 1.92 6.70
CA PRO A 81 -2.88 2.14 5.30
C PRO A 81 -3.04 0.84 4.51
N LEU A 82 -3.64 0.94 3.31
CA LEU A 82 -3.57 -0.11 2.30
C LEU A 82 -2.09 -0.42 2.04
N THR A 83 -1.68 -1.67 2.25
CA THR A 83 -0.28 -2.07 2.27
C THR A 83 -0.05 -3.27 1.37
N LEU A 84 1.02 -3.24 0.59
CA LEU A 84 1.47 -4.34 -0.24
C LEU A 84 2.98 -4.59 -0.06
N THR A 85 3.40 -5.81 -0.34
CA THR A 85 4.80 -6.19 -0.49
C THR A 85 5.06 -6.42 -1.97
N VAL A 86 6.08 -5.75 -2.49
CA VAL A 86 6.61 -6.00 -3.84
C VAL A 86 7.95 -6.69 -3.70
N SER A 87 8.14 -7.78 -4.43
CA SER A 87 9.39 -8.51 -4.45
C SER A 87 9.91 -8.62 -5.88
N ILE A 88 11.22 -8.51 -6.04
CA ILE A 88 11.93 -8.79 -7.28
C ILE A 88 12.89 -9.95 -7.03
N SER A 89 13.02 -10.84 -8.01
CA SER A 89 13.91 -11.99 -7.91
C SER A 89 14.65 -12.26 -9.21
N ASN A 90 15.85 -12.81 -9.08
CA ASN A 90 16.65 -13.27 -10.21
C ASN A 90 16.55 -14.81 -10.28
N PRO A 91 15.76 -15.36 -11.22
CA PRO A 91 15.61 -16.81 -11.38
C PRO A 91 16.73 -17.45 -12.23
N SER A 92 17.69 -16.66 -12.72
CA SER A 92 18.81 -17.13 -13.55
C SER A 92 20.03 -17.54 -12.70
N ASP A 93 21.03 -18.12 -13.36
CA ASP A 93 22.31 -18.49 -12.77
C ASP A 93 23.40 -17.42 -12.95
N GLU A 94 23.06 -16.26 -13.50
CA GLU A 94 23.96 -15.12 -13.74
C GLU A 94 23.53 -13.92 -12.88
N THR A 95 24.47 -13.05 -12.50
CA THR A 95 24.15 -11.81 -11.80
C THR A 95 23.49 -10.83 -12.77
N ILE A 96 22.35 -10.27 -12.38
CA ILE A 96 21.66 -9.24 -13.15
C ILE A 96 22.04 -7.87 -12.60
N VAL A 97 22.62 -7.01 -13.42
CA VAL A 97 22.78 -5.58 -13.11
C VAL A 97 21.59 -4.84 -13.68
N TYR A 98 20.92 -4.05 -12.86
CA TYR A 98 19.77 -3.26 -13.29
C TYR A 98 19.90 -1.81 -12.82
N GLY A 99 19.40 -0.91 -13.65
CA GLY A 99 19.31 0.52 -13.37
C GLY A 99 17.85 0.92 -13.18
N ASP A 100 17.55 1.66 -12.12
CA ASP A 100 16.24 2.25 -11.92
C ASP A 100 16.34 3.65 -11.28
N THR A 101 15.22 4.35 -11.27
CA THR A 101 15.04 5.59 -10.50
C THR A 101 14.36 5.28 -9.16
N ASP A 102 14.81 4.22 -8.47
CA ASP A 102 14.21 3.63 -7.25
C ASP A 102 12.79 3.05 -7.43
N ASN A 103 12.36 2.79 -8.67
CA ASN A 103 11.01 2.35 -9.00
C ASN A 103 10.89 0.85 -9.31
N VAL A 104 11.98 0.07 -9.35
CA VAL A 104 11.94 -1.35 -9.78
C VAL A 104 11.07 -2.21 -8.86
N VAL A 105 11.07 -1.88 -7.57
CA VAL A 105 10.21 -2.51 -6.55
C VAL A 105 8.88 -1.76 -6.38
N GLY A 106 8.56 -0.82 -7.28
CA GLY A 106 7.30 -0.09 -7.30
C GLY A 106 7.15 1.04 -6.29
N SER A 107 8.25 1.46 -5.63
CA SER A 107 8.25 2.67 -4.81
C SER A 107 7.94 3.90 -5.67
N TYR A 108 7.35 4.93 -5.06
CA TYR A 108 7.05 6.23 -5.67
C TYR A 108 6.13 6.23 -6.89
N LEU A 109 5.50 5.10 -7.22
CA LEU A 109 4.52 5.02 -8.29
C LEU A 109 3.23 5.72 -7.89
N SER A 110 2.75 6.60 -8.75
CA SER A 110 1.55 7.41 -8.51
C SER A 110 0.40 6.98 -9.41
N SER A 111 -0.81 7.04 -8.88
CA SER A 111 -2.08 6.85 -9.59
C SER A 111 -3.04 7.93 -9.10
N ASP A 112 -3.38 8.87 -10.00
CA ASP A 112 -4.05 10.12 -9.67
C ASP A 112 -3.33 10.88 -8.53
N GLU A 113 -4.01 11.09 -7.41
CA GLU A 113 -3.50 11.76 -6.20
C GLU A 113 -2.85 10.81 -5.19
N PHE A 114 -2.88 9.50 -5.45
CA PHE A 114 -2.35 8.47 -4.58
C PHE A 114 -0.96 8.06 -5.02
N ILE A 115 -0.13 7.70 -4.06
CA ILE A 115 1.25 7.30 -4.27
C ILE A 115 1.59 6.09 -3.40
N LEU A 116 2.33 5.16 -3.97
CA LEU A 116 3.00 4.09 -3.23
C LEU A 116 4.32 4.60 -2.70
N ILE A 117 4.53 4.52 -1.39
CA ILE A 117 5.81 4.88 -0.77
C ILE A 117 6.35 3.74 0.11
N PRO A 118 7.66 3.66 0.33
CA PRO A 118 8.22 2.76 1.34
C PRO A 118 7.63 3.10 2.72
N LYS A 119 7.15 2.06 3.41
CA LYS A 119 6.39 2.19 4.66
C LYS A 119 7.08 2.99 5.77
N ASP A 120 8.41 2.94 5.81
CA ASP A 120 9.24 3.47 6.89
C ASP A 120 10.03 4.74 6.50
N GLU A 121 9.78 5.32 5.32
CA GLU A 121 10.57 6.47 4.81
C GLU A 121 9.93 7.84 5.05
N TYR A 122 8.61 7.95 5.11
CA TYR A 122 7.89 9.23 5.23
C TYR A 122 6.89 9.24 6.38
N GLU A 123 6.55 10.43 6.85
CA GLU A 123 5.46 10.63 7.80
C GLU A 123 4.10 10.75 7.07
N TYR A 124 3.09 10.06 7.60
CA TYR A 124 1.71 10.09 7.12
C TYR A 124 0.76 9.87 8.30
N SER A 125 -0.46 10.40 8.19
CA SER A 125 -1.49 10.32 9.24
C SER A 125 -2.85 9.96 8.66
N PHE A 126 -3.66 9.27 9.46
CA PHE A 126 -5.05 8.98 9.12
C PHE A 126 -5.89 10.26 9.25
N ASP A 127 -6.55 10.66 8.17
CA ASP A 127 -7.47 11.79 8.13
C ASP A 127 -8.89 11.29 8.44
N GLU A 128 -9.49 11.77 9.53
CA GLU A 128 -10.80 11.28 10.02
C GLU A 128 -11.97 11.72 9.12
N ASP A 129 -11.84 12.84 8.41
CA ASP A 129 -12.91 13.41 7.57
C ASP A 129 -13.06 12.62 6.26
N THR A 130 -11.92 12.28 5.65
CA THR A 130 -11.80 11.53 4.40
C THR A 130 -11.62 10.02 4.62
N ARG A 131 -11.28 9.61 5.84
CA ARG A 131 -11.01 8.22 6.26
C ARG A 131 -9.95 7.55 5.39
N ILE A 132 -8.88 8.26 5.07
CA ILE A 132 -7.74 7.74 4.30
C ILE A 132 -6.43 8.22 4.93
N TRP A 133 -5.34 7.53 4.62
CA TRP A 133 -4.01 7.94 5.04
C TRP A 133 -3.44 8.98 4.09
N VAL A 134 -2.96 10.09 4.64
CA VAL A 134 -2.48 11.26 3.90
C VAL A 134 -1.05 11.57 4.32
N ALA A 135 -0.20 11.91 3.35
CA ALA A 135 1.15 12.42 3.61
C ALA A 135 1.09 13.69 4.48
N THR A 136 1.88 13.78 5.54
CA THR A 136 1.95 14.98 6.39
C THR A 136 2.97 16.01 5.89
N GLU A 137 3.78 15.62 4.90
CA GLU A 137 4.82 16.44 4.29
C GLU A 137 4.90 16.20 2.78
N THR A 138 5.63 17.08 2.08
CA THR A 138 5.89 16.90 0.64
C THR A 138 6.83 15.72 0.43
N ILE A 139 6.38 14.74 -0.35
CA ILE A 139 7.19 13.59 -0.75
C ILE A 139 8.19 14.04 -1.82
N ALA A 140 9.47 13.84 -1.57
CA ALA A 140 10.54 14.17 -2.51
C ALA A 140 10.92 12.93 -3.32
N PHE A 141 10.89 13.04 -4.64
CA PHE A 141 11.25 11.94 -5.52
C PHE A 141 12.78 11.87 -5.69
N PRO A 142 13.41 10.71 -5.46
CA PRO A 142 14.80 10.51 -5.83
C PRO A 142 14.91 10.55 -7.36
N GLY A 143 15.56 11.59 -7.89
CA GLY A 143 15.73 11.78 -9.33
C GLY A 143 17.01 11.17 -9.91
N ALA A 144 17.76 10.42 -9.10
CA ALA A 144 19.03 9.82 -9.54
C ALA A 144 18.77 8.40 -10.06
N LEU A 145 19.42 8.05 -11.17
CA LEU A 145 19.54 6.65 -11.58
C LEU A 145 20.43 5.93 -10.58
N ASN A 146 19.89 4.92 -9.92
CA ASN A 146 20.63 3.99 -9.08
C ASN A 146 20.88 2.71 -9.86
N MET A 147 22.11 2.20 -9.75
CA MET A 147 22.47 0.88 -10.24
C MET A 147 22.50 -0.07 -9.06
N ASP A 148 21.95 -1.25 -9.27
CA ASP A 148 21.98 -2.32 -8.27
C ASP A 148 22.10 -3.68 -8.96
N GLU A 149 22.36 -4.71 -8.15
CA GLU A 149 22.68 -6.05 -8.60
C GLU A 149 21.76 -7.08 -7.93
N LEU A 150 21.28 -8.05 -8.69
CA LEU A 150 20.63 -9.24 -8.18
C LEU A 150 21.49 -10.46 -8.48
N GLU A 151 22.08 -11.03 -7.44
CA GLU A 151 22.78 -12.31 -7.51
C GLU A 151 21.83 -13.46 -7.93
N PRO A 152 22.35 -14.58 -8.44
CA PRO A 152 21.55 -15.77 -8.73
C PRO A 152 20.69 -16.20 -7.54
N ASP A 153 19.43 -16.52 -7.80
CA ASP A 153 18.40 -16.89 -6.82
C ASP A 153 18.13 -15.80 -5.73
N GLN A 154 18.69 -14.60 -5.86
CA GLN A 154 18.45 -13.53 -4.90
C GLN A 154 17.03 -13.01 -5.06
N THR A 155 16.39 -12.74 -3.91
CA THR A 155 15.11 -12.03 -3.84
C THR A 155 15.29 -10.80 -2.96
N ARG A 156 14.76 -9.67 -3.41
CA ARG A 156 14.64 -8.43 -2.65
C ARG A 156 13.17 -8.09 -2.54
N ALA A 157 12.76 -7.60 -1.38
CA ALA A 157 11.37 -7.26 -1.11
C ALA A 157 11.28 -5.91 -0.39
N GLN A 158 10.24 -5.15 -0.72
CA GLN A 158 9.93 -3.87 -0.13
C GLN A 158 8.46 -3.84 0.27
N GLU A 159 8.17 -3.36 1.48
CA GLU A 159 6.81 -3.07 1.92
C GLU A 159 6.47 -1.63 1.53
N LEU A 160 5.36 -1.47 0.81
CA LEU A 160 4.84 -0.21 0.31
C LEU A 160 3.47 0.06 0.90
N VAL A 161 3.20 1.33 1.18
CA VAL A 161 1.89 1.82 1.61
C VAL A 161 1.31 2.75 0.56
N LEU A 162 0.02 2.61 0.29
CA LEU A 162 -0.72 3.56 -0.53
C LEU A 162 -1.25 4.68 0.36
N ILE A 163 -0.82 5.90 0.08
CA ILE A 163 -1.29 7.10 0.74
C ILE A 163 -1.71 8.14 -0.28
N ARG A 164 -2.53 9.09 0.15
CA ARG A 164 -2.86 10.27 -0.62
C ARG A 164 -1.76 11.33 -0.45
N THR A 165 -1.42 12.00 -1.53
CA THR A 165 -0.45 13.11 -1.52
C THR A 165 -1.03 14.35 -0.85
N PHE A 166 -0.16 15.18 -0.28
CA PHE A 166 -0.54 16.45 0.35
C PHE A 166 -0.89 17.48 -0.74
N ASP A 167 -2.13 17.44 -1.26
CA ASP A 167 -2.69 18.48 -2.12
C ASP A 167 -4.00 19.02 -1.49
N GLU A 168 -4.26 20.32 -1.69
CA GLU A 168 -5.26 21.10 -0.96
C GLU A 168 -6.71 20.68 -1.30
N ASP A 169 -6.92 20.07 -2.46
CA ASP A 169 -8.25 19.65 -2.92
C ASP A 169 -8.49 18.17 -2.59
N SER A 170 -9.31 17.91 -1.57
CA SER A 170 -9.77 16.55 -1.24
C SER A 170 -10.55 15.95 -2.40
N PRO A 171 -10.30 14.69 -2.77
CA PRO A 171 -11.00 14.09 -3.87
C PRO A 171 -12.44 13.84 -3.48
N ASP A 172 -13.30 14.05 -4.46
CA ASP A 172 -14.72 13.75 -4.27
C ASP A 172 -14.94 12.25 -4.08
N THR A 173 -14.05 11.39 -4.62
CA THR A 173 -14.21 9.93 -4.61
C THR A 173 -12.89 9.16 -4.66
N ILE A 174 -12.80 8.07 -3.89
CA ILE A 174 -11.72 7.10 -4.02
C ILE A 174 -11.89 6.29 -5.34
N PRO A 175 -10.84 6.15 -6.17
CA PRO A 175 -10.88 5.34 -7.38
C PRO A 175 -11.28 3.88 -7.14
N SER A 176 -11.98 3.28 -8.10
CA SER A 176 -12.28 1.83 -8.08
C SER A 176 -11.07 0.97 -8.46
N ALA A 177 -10.07 1.57 -9.11
CA ALA A 177 -8.81 0.93 -9.43
C ALA A 177 -7.68 1.95 -9.33
N PHE A 178 -6.51 1.51 -8.87
CA PHE A 178 -5.25 2.26 -8.96
C PHE A 178 -4.35 1.54 -9.94
N GLU A 179 -3.80 2.26 -10.91
CA GLU A 179 -2.95 1.71 -11.97
C GLU A 179 -1.51 2.20 -11.77
N PHE A 180 -0.57 1.25 -11.72
CA PHE A 180 0.84 1.53 -11.51
C PHE A 180 1.67 0.91 -12.62
N THR A 181 2.69 1.64 -13.06
CA THR A 181 3.63 1.17 -14.07
C THR A 181 5.03 1.61 -13.69
N THR A 182 5.98 0.68 -13.76
CA THR A 182 7.41 0.95 -13.56
C THR A 182 8.21 0.46 -14.76
N SER A 183 9.29 1.16 -15.07
CA SER A 183 10.30 0.68 -16.01
C SER A 183 11.68 0.67 -15.38
N PHE A 184 12.50 -0.26 -15.85
CA PHE A 184 13.89 -0.44 -15.42
C PHE A 184 14.72 -0.95 -16.58
N GLU A 185 16.01 -0.65 -16.53
CA GLU A 185 16.97 -1.09 -17.54
C GLU A 185 17.76 -2.27 -17.00
N VAL A 186 18.01 -3.27 -17.83
CA VAL A 186 18.94 -4.37 -17.51
C VAL A 186 20.14 -4.28 -18.44
N GLY A 187 21.33 -4.38 -17.87
CA GLY A 187 22.60 -4.29 -18.60
C GLY A 187 23.68 -5.19 -18.01
N ASP A 188 24.82 -5.25 -18.68
CA ASP A 188 26.02 -5.88 -18.14
C ASP A 188 26.88 -4.84 -17.39
N GLU A 189 27.62 -5.29 -16.38
CA GLU A 189 28.51 -4.45 -15.55
C GLU A 189 29.51 -3.59 -16.36
N ASP A 190 29.90 -4.06 -17.55
CA ASP A 190 30.87 -3.43 -18.45
C ASP A 190 30.25 -2.54 -19.55
N THR A 191 28.91 -2.49 -19.64
CA THR A 191 28.22 -1.91 -20.81
C THR A 191 27.75 -0.48 -20.55
N ASN A 192 27.96 0.39 -21.54
CA ASN A 192 27.42 1.75 -21.54
C ASN A 192 25.88 1.67 -21.54
N MET A 193 25.20 2.33 -20.59
CA MET A 193 23.74 2.20 -20.40
C MET A 193 22.90 2.53 -21.65
N ASP A 194 23.47 3.29 -22.60
CA ASP A 194 22.84 3.64 -23.87
C ASP A 194 22.40 2.44 -24.73
N THR A 195 22.79 1.20 -24.40
CA THR A 195 22.38 -0.02 -25.11
C THR A 195 21.58 -1.01 -24.26
N ASN A 196 21.20 -0.63 -23.05
CA ASN A 196 20.45 -1.52 -22.16
C ASN A 196 19.04 -1.78 -22.70
N GLU A 197 18.50 -2.95 -22.36
CA GLU A 197 17.12 -3.28 -22.68
C GLU A 197 16.21 -2.75 -21.56
N GLU A 198 15.20 -1.96 -21.94
CA GLU A 198 14.20 -1.44 -21.02
C GLU A 198 13.06 -2.45 -20.89
N TYR A 199 12.69 -2.75 -19.64
CA TYR A 199 11.58 -3.61 -19.29
C TYR A 199 10.52 -2.79 -18.56
N THR A 200 9.24 -3.12 -18.78
CA THR A 200 8.11 -2.48 -18.13
C THR A 200 7.26 -3.50 -17.40
N VAL A 201 6.86 -3.16 -16.18
CA VAL A 201 5.95 -3.94 -15.36
C VAL A 201 4.78 -3.05 -14.95
N ALA A 202 3.57 -3.54 -15.17
CA ALA A 202 2.35 -2.87 -14.72
C ALA A 202 1.57 -3.78 -13.76
N PHE A 203 0.89 -3.16 -12.81
CA PHE A 203 -0.07 -3.81 -11.94
C PHE A 203 -1.13 -2.80 -11.52
N SER A 204 -2.29 -3.32 -11.11
CA SER A 204 -3.37 -2.51 -10.58
C SER A 204 -3.85 -3.05 -9.23
N LEU A 205 -4.40 -2.14 -8.42
CA LEU A 205 -5.15 -2.47 -7.22
C LEU A 205 -6.62 -2.23 -7.53
N VAL A 206 -7.43 -3.28 -7.58
CA VAL A 206 -8.85 -3.21 -7.98
C VAL A 206 -9.76 -3.45 -6.79
N ALA A 207 -10.76 -2.58 -6.62
CA ALA A 207 -11.74 -2.68 -5.55
C ALA A 207 -12.60 -3.95 -5.67
N THR A 208 -12.94 -4.54 -4.54
CA THR A 208 -13.74 -5.77 -4.40
C THR A 208 -14.92 -5.59 -3.46
#